data_AF-A0A5Q0NU24-F1
#
_entry.id   AF-A0A5Q0NU24-F1
#
_cell.length_a   1.000
_cell.length_b   1.000
_cell.length_c   1.000
_cell.angle_alpha   90.00
_cell.angle_beta   90.00
_cell.angle_gamma   90.00
#
_symmetry.space_group_name_H-M   'P 1'
#
loop_
_entity.id
_entity.type
_entity.pdbx_description
1 polymer ?
#
loop_
_entity_poly.entity_id
_entity_poly.type
_entity_poly.pdbx_seq_one_letter_code
_entity_poly.pdbx_strand_id
1 'polypeptide(L)'
;MKQISCHTCGNRVLVEKYSPIHTSVQWLQDAEACPELREGATGAGGTALVPTCAKLRASIVAADRAGELPETTYAEPAPLPRDLLDAVARGE
;
A
#
# COMPACT_ATOMS: atom_id res chain seq x y z
N MET A 1 -4.18 7.42 6.53
CA MET A 1 -3.32 7.14 5.35
C MET A 1 -3.04 8.41 4.55
N LYS A 2 -1.85 8.53 3.93
CA LYS A 2 -1.44 9.64 3.03
C LYS A 2 -1.06 9.10 1.65
N GLN A 3 -1.43 9.81 0.59
CA GLN A 3 -1.03 9.45 -0.77
C GLN A 3 0.43 9.87 -1.05
N ILE A 4 1.24 8.94 -1.54
CA ILE A 4 2.63 9.17 -1.98
C ILE A 4 2.74 8.79 -3.46
N SER A 5 3.44 9.62 -4.23
CA SER A 5 3.75 9.36 -5.64
C SER A 5 5.22 8.98 -5.77
N CYS A 6 5.52 7.94 -6.54
CA CYS A 6 6.91 7.60 -6.87
C CYS A 6 7.52 8.75 -7.68
N HIS A 7 8.64 9.31 -7.21
CA HIS A 7 9.30 10.42 -7.90
C HIS A 7 9.85 10.05 -9.30
N THR A 8 9.99 8.75 -9.60
CA THR A 8 10.51 8.30 -10.90
C THR A 8 9.42 7.85 -11.87
N CYS A 9 8.52 6.96 -11.47
CA CYS A 9 7.50 6.41 -12.39
C CYS A 9 6.12 7.06 -12.24
N GLY A 10 5.92 7.93 -11.24
CA GLY A 10 4.64 8.61 -11.02
C GLY A 10 3.53 7.73 -10.46
N ASN A 11 3.75 6.42 -10.25
CA ASN A 11 2.74 5.55 -9.67
C ASN A 11 2.39 5.99 -8.23
N ARG A 12 1.14 5.80 -7.81
CA ARG A 12 0.56 6.34 -6.59
C ARG A 12 0.14 5.22 -5.64
N VAL A 13 0.44 5.42 -4.36
CA VAL A 13 0.07 4.52 -3.27
C VAL A 13 -0.46 5.30 -2.08
N LEU A 14 -1.30 4.66 -1.27
CA LEU A 14 -1.62 5.11 0.08
C LEU A 14 -0.62 4.50 1.06
N VAL A 15 -0.16 5.31 2.00
CA VAL A 15 0.83 4.92 3.01
C VAL A 15 0.30 5.27 4.39
N GLU A 16 0.47 4.34 5.33
CA GLU A 16 0.21 4.56 6.74
C GLU A 16 1.35 4.01 7.59
N LYS A 17 1.83 4.81 8.53
CA LYS A 17 2.95 4.46 9.41
C LYS A 17 2.38 4.07 10.77
N TYR A 18 2.70 2.89 11.27
CA TYR A 18 2.24 2.44 12.58
C TYR A 18 3.36 2.42 13.63
N SER A 19 4.60 2.23 13.19
CA SER A 19 5.79 2.27 14.05
C SER A 19 7.03 2.46 13.18
N PRO A 20 8.24 2.69 13.74
CA PRO A 20 9.44 2.94 12.94
C PRO A 20 9.77 1.83 11.94
N ILE A 21 9.35 0.59 12.23
CA ILE A 21 9.59 -0.60 11.41
C ILE A 21 8.34 -1.12 10.68
N HIS A 22 7.16 -0.54 10.93
CA HIS A 22 5.90 -1.01 10.35
C HIS A 22 5.19 0.09 9.56
N THR A 23 5.04 -0.14 8.26
CA THR A 23 4.35 0.75 7.33
C THR A 23 3.43 -0.08 6.44
N SER A 24 2.15 0.28 6.40
CA SER A 24 1.21 -0.28 5.42
C SER A 24 1.26 0.53 4.14
N VAL A 25 1.23 -0.17 3.01
CA VAL A 25 1.25 0.41 1.67
C VAL A 25 0.14 -0.24 0.85
N GLN A 26 -0.76 0.57 0.31
CA GLN A 26 -1.84 0.13 -0.57
C GLN A 26 -1.70 0.78 -1.95
N TRP A 27 -1.72 -0.04 -2.99
CA TRP A 27 -1.63 0.45 -4.37
C TRP A 27 -2.96 1.05 -4.83
N LEU A 28 -2.91 2.23 -5.46
CA LEU A 28 -4.08 2.90 -6.04
C LEU A 28 -4.26 2.60 -7.53
N GLN A 29 -3.21 2.10 -8.17
CA GLN A 29 -3.18 1.77 -9.58
C GLN A 29 -2.49 0.42 -9.72
N ASP A 30 -2.66 -0.20 -10.88
CA ASP A 30 -1.98 -1.45 -11.19
C ASP A 30 -0.45 -1.33 -11.03
N ALA A 31 0.13 -2.35 -10.41
CA ALA A 31 1.58 -2.40 -10.16
C ALA A 31 2.36 -2.43 -11.48
N GLU A 32 1.76 -2.97 -12.55
CA GLU A 32 2.31 -3.04 -13.91
C GLU A 32 2.56 -1.66 -14.55
N ALA A 33 1.92 -0.60 -14.05
CA ALA A 33 2.23 0.77 -14.47
C ALA A 33 3.66 1.21 -14.11
N CYS A 34 4.32 0.49 -13.20
CA CYS A 34 5.72 0.73 -12.86
C CYS A 34 6.65 -0.08 -13.80
N PRO A 35 7.57 0.55 -14.54
CA PRO A 35 8.51 -0.15 -15.41
C PRO A 35 9.36 -1.19 -14.67
N GLU A 36 9.84 -0.89 -13.45
CA GLU A 36 10.67 -1.83 -12.67
C GLU A 36 9.92 -3.10 -12.27
N LEU A 37 8.62 -2.98 -11.99
CA LEU A 37 7.79 -4.11 -11.60
C LEU A 37 7.39 -4.92 -12.83
N ARG A 38 7.11 -4.25 -13.96
CA ARG A 38 6.81 -4.88 -15.24
C ARG A 38 8.00 -5.68 -15.77
N GLU A 39 9.21 -5.13 -15.71
CA GLU A 39 10.43 -5.83 -16.14
C GLU A 39 10.72 -7.03 -15.24
N GLY A 40 10.59 -6.88 -13.91
CA GLY A 40 10.77 -7.97 -12.95
C GLY A 40 9.75 -9.10 -13.08
N ALA A 41 8.52 -8.81 -13.51
CA ALA A 41 7.46 -9.80 -13.73
C ALA A 41 7.71 -10.72 -14.94
N THR A 42 8.58 -10.32 -15.88
CA THR A 42 8.86 -11.06 -17.12
C THR A 42 10.10 -11.98 -17.05
N GLY A 43 10.85 -11.96 -15.94
CA GLY A 43 12.00 -12.83 -15.70
C GLY A 43 11.58 -14.25 -15.30
N ALA A 44 12.25 -15.26 -15.86
CA ALA A 44 11.89 -16.69 -15.74
C ALA A 44 11.66 -17.18 -14.29
N GLY A 45 10.40 -17.50 -13.98
CA GLY A 45 9.98 -18.12 -12.71
C GLY A 45 8.89 -17.31 -12.04
N GLY A 46 7.63 -17.60 -12.39
CA GLY A 46 6.45 -16.86 -11.95
C GLY A 46 6.42 -16.50 -10.46
N THR A 47 5.97 -15.27 -10.21
CA THR A 47 5.19 -14.79 -9.05
C THR A 47 5.77 -14.81 -7.64
N ALA A 48 6.98 -15.28 -7.35
CA ALA A 48 7.37 -15.40 -5.93
C ALA A 48 7.87 -14.09 -5.26
N LEU A 49 8.60 -13.22 -5.97
CA LEU A 49 9.24 -12.04 -5.36
C LEU A 49 9.36 -10.93 -6.41
N VAL A 50 8.30 -10.18 -6.71
CA VAL A 50 8.51 -8.84 -7.28
C VAL A 50 8.83 -7.95 -6.08
N PRO A 51 10.11 -7.59 -5.84
CA PRO A 51 10.44 -6.76 -4.71
C PRO A 51 9.84 -5.39 -5.01
N THR A 52 9.11 -4.85 -4.05
CA THR A 52 8.60 -3.46 -4.04
C THR A 52 9.47 -2.51 -4.88
N CYS A 53 8.86 -1.66 -5.71
CA CYS A 53 9.60 -0.67 -6.51
C CYS A 53 10.56 0.11 -5.61
N ALA A 54 11.87 -0.04 -5.82
CA ALA A 54 12.88 0.53 -4.94
C ALA A 54 12.83 2.07 -4.94
N LYS A 55 12.50 2.66 -6.08
CA LYS A 55 12.29 4.11 -6.25
C LYS A 55 11.05 4.61 -5.49
N LEU A 56 9.96 3.83 -5.47
CA LEU A 56 8.80 4.14 -4.66
C LEU A 56 9.15 4.05 -3.17
N ARG A 57 9.86 3.00 -2.75
CA ARG A 57 10.34 2.86 -1.36
C ARG A 57 11.19 4.05 -0.95
N ALA A 58 12.09 4.51 -1.80
CA ALA A 58 12.89 5.72 -1.54
C ALA A 58 12.01 6.98 -1.38
N SER A 59 10.95 7.11 -2.19
CA SER A 59 9.97 8.20 -2.08
C SER A 59 9.23 8.17 -0.74
N ILE A 60 8.83 6.98 -0.28
CA ILE A 60 8.19 6.79 1.03
C ILE A 60 9.14 7.14 2.18
N VAL A 61 10.39 6.69 2.12
CA VAL A 61 11.42 7.01 3.13
C VAL A 61 11.72 8.50 3.16
N ALA A 62 11.73 9.18 2.02
CA ALA A 62 11.91 10.63 1.95
C ALA A 62 10.75 11.36 2.64
N ALA A 63 9.50 10.96 2.38
CA ALA A 63 8.33 11.52 3.04
C ALA A 63 8.35 11.28 4.57
N ASP A 64 8.72 10.07 5.01
CA ASP A 64 8.88 9.76 6.43
C ASP A 64 9.90 10.69 7.12
N ARG A 65 11.08 10.86 6.50
CA ARG A 65 12.13 11.77 6.99
C ARG A 65 11.71 13.24 6.97
N ALA A 66 10.84 13.64 6.06
CA ALA A 66 10.27 14.97 6.00
C ALA A 66 9.17 15.21 7.05
N GLY A 67 8.83 14.20 7.87
CA GLY A 67 7.77 14.29 8.88
C GLY A 67 6.36 14.24 8.27
N GLU A 68 6.24 13.77 7.03
CA GLU A 68 5.00 13.78 6.28
C GLU A 68 4.09 12.58 6.55
N LEU A 69 4.63 11.55 7.20
CA LEU A 69 3.95 10.30 7.56
C LEU A 69 3.91 10.18 9.08
N PRO A 70 2.94 10.84 9.75
CA PRO A 70 2.80 10.69 11.20
C PRO A 70 2.49 9.24 11.56
N GLU A 71 3.03 8.78 12.70
CA GLU A 71 2.67 7.47 13.24
C GLU A 71 1.22 7.48 13.72
N THR A 72 0.48 6.48 13.29
CA THR A 72 -0.92 6.26 13.64
C THR A 72 -1.04 4.98 14.47
N THR A 73 -1.93 4.97 15.47
CA THR A 73 -2.38 3.72 16.07
C THR A 73 -3.47 3.09 15.22
N TYR A 74 -3.34 1.79 14.93
CA TYR A 74 -4.44 1.03 14.34
C TYR A 74 -5.60 0.98 15.34
N ALA A 75 -6.76 1.45 14.92
CA ALA A 75 -8.01 1.23 15.64
C ALA A 75 -8.79 0.14 14.91
N GLU A 76 -9.22 -0.87 15.65
CA GLU A 76 -10.13 -1.86 15.09
C GLU A 76 -11.44 -1.16 14.69
N PRO A 77 -11.94 -1.38 13.46
CA PRO A 77 -13.23 -0.82 13.07
C PRO A 77 -14.31 -1.36 14.01
N ALA A 78 -15.30 -0.52 14.34
CA ALA A 78 -16.43 -0.96 15.14
C ALA A 78 -17.11 -2.19 14.47
N PRO A 79 -17.58 -3.16 15.26
CA PRO A 79 -18.30 -4.30 14.70
C PRO A 79 -19.50 -3.79 13.89
N LEU A 80 -19.77 -4.45 12.77
CA LEU A 80 -20.95 -4.14 11.98
C LEU A 80 -22.22 -4.34 12.83
N PRO A 81 -23.26 -3.50 12.65
CA PRO A 81 -24.56 -3.73 13.25
C PRO A 81 -25.07 -5.15 12.94
N ARG A 82 -25.77 -5.77 13.90
CA ARG A 82 -26.17 -7.17 13.80
C ARG A 82 -27.13 -7.43 12.63
N ASP A 83 -28.03 -6.49 12.38
CA ASP A 83 -28.94 -6.49 11.24
C ASP A 83 -28.21 -6.48 9.90
N LEU A 84 -27.12 -5.71 9.80
CA LEU A 84 -26.27 -5.67 8.60
C LEU A 84 -25.49 -6.98 8.44
N LEU A 85 -24.98 -7.56 9.53
CA LEU A 85 -24.34 -8.88 9.49
C LEU A 85 -25.32 -9.96 9.02
N ASP A 86 -26.56 -9.92 9.51
CA ASP A 86 -27.58 -10.89 9.12
C ASP A 86 -27.99 -10.70 7.64
N ALA A 87 -28.02 -9.47 7.12
CA ALA A 87 -28.26 -9.19 5.70
C ALA A 87 -27.14 -9.75 4.80
N VAL A 88 -25.87 -9.51 5.17
CA VAL A 88 -24.72 -10.10 4.46
C VAL A 88 -24.77 -11.63 4.49
N ALA A 89 -25.17 -12.23 5.61
CA ALA A 89 -25.33 -13.68 5.72
C ALA A 89 -26.46 -14.25 4.85
N ARG A 90 -27.49 -13.44 4.55
CA ARG A 90 -28.57 -13.78 3.61
C ARG A 90 -28.23 -13.45 2.15
N GLY A 91 -27.14 -12.72 1.89
CA GLY A 91 -26.73 -12.29 0.54
C GLY A 91 -27.55 -11.14 -0.02
N GLU A 92 -28.08 -10.27 0.85
CA GLU A 92 -28.88 -9.08 0.51
C GLU A 92 -28.04 -7.81 0.36
#